data_AF-A0A4S8L0F1-F1
#
_entry.id   AF-A0A4S8L0F1-F1
#
_cell.length_a   1.000
_cell.length_b   1.000
_cell.length_c   1.000
_cell.angle_alpha   90.00
_cell.angle_beta   90.00
_cell.angle_gamma   90.00
#
_symmetry.space_group_name_H-M   'P 1'
#
loop_
_entity.id
_entity.type
_entity.pdbx_description
1 polymer ?
#
loop_
_entity_poly.entity_id
_entity_poly.type
_entity_poly.pdbx_seq_one_letter_code
_entity_poly.pdbx_strand_id
1 'polypeptide(L)'
;GELEHRRVKRFYARTNRTFKFVRQVTALERRKRIIESAKLHQQKLSSTSRVASKHSDHPLTVISPKLHYKISEDTSVWTKPYILMNENPRDPAVQDFYLKLREHLYSRLSGKTENITIEDRDLIKLNHDRIYSHKVLRINYTTYDMR
;
A
#
# COMPACT_ATOMS: atom_id res chain seq x y z
N GLY A 1 -9.79 24.48 -25.61
CA GLY A 1 -10.88 25.21 -26.28
C GLY A 1 -11.20 24.65 -27.64
N GLU A 2 -10.22 24.56 -28.55
CA GLU A 2 -10.47 24.34 -29.98
C GLU A 2 -10.74 22.86 -30.39
N LEU A 3 -10.20 21.88 -29.67
CA LEU A 3 -10.33 20.46 -30.02
C LEU A 3 -11.47 19.71 -29.30
N GLU A 4 -12.09 20.31 -28.29
CA GLU A 4 -13.13 19.64 -27.48
C GLU A 4 -14.40 19.34 -28.29
N HIS A 5 -14.72 20.17 -29.30
CA HIS A 5 -15.85 19.90 -30.20
C HIS A 5 -15.68 18.59 -30.99
N ARG A 6 -14.44 18.20 -31.34
CA ARG A 6 -14.16 16.89 -31.98
C ARG A 6 -14.50 15.73 -31.04
N ARG A 7 -14.28 15.91 -29.73
CA ARG A 7 -14.57 14.89 -28.72
C ARG A 7 -16.07 14.67 -28.57
N VAL A 8 -16.85 15.74 -28.50
CA VAL A 8 -18.32 15.67 -28.44
C VAL A 8 -18.90 15.02 -29.70
N LYS A 9 -18.40 15.38 -30.89
CA LYS A 9 -18.80 14.74 -32.16
C LYS A 9 -18.50 13.24 -32.20
N ARG A 10 -17.37 12.78 -31.64
CA ARG A 10 -17.06 11.34 -31.54
C ARG A 10 -18.03 10.60 -30.62
N PHE A 11 -18.48 11.21 -29.53
CA PHE A 11 -19.49 10.61 -28.67
C PHE A 11 -20.86 10.58 -29.34
N TYR A 12 -21.24 11.68 -30.00
CA TYR A 12 -22.49 11.77 -30.76
C TYR A 12 -22.60 10.69 -31.84
N ALA A 13 -21.52 10.42 -32.59
CA ALA A 13 -21.47 9.36 -33.59
C ALA A 13 -21.75 7.95 -33.03
N ARG A 14 -21.54 7.74 -31.72
CA ARG A 14 -21.78 6.48 -30.99
C ARG A 14 -23.14 6.40 -30.31
N THR A 15 -23.99 7.41 -30.51
CA THR A 15 -25.38 7.42 -30.03
C THR A 15 -26.33 6.95 -31.13
N ASN A 16 -27.56 6.61 -30.77
CA ASN A 16 -28.62 6.33 -31.74
C ASN A 16 -29.21 7.61 -32.39
N ARG A 17 -28.58 8.79 -32.16
CA ARG A 17 -28.94 10.12 -32.71
C ARG A 17 -30.38 10.56 -32.47
N THR A 18 -31.08 9.95 -31.50
CA THR A 18 -32.45 10.31 -31.09
C THR A 18 -32.45 11.51 -30.16
N PHE A 19 -33.60 12.16 -29.92
CA PHE A 19 -33.78 13.33 -29.04
C PHE A 19 -33.08 13.24 -27.66
N LYS A 20 -32.91 12.03 -27.11
CA LYS A 20 -32.20 11.77 -25.84
C LYS A 20 -30.66 11.66 -25.99
N PHE A 21 -30.08 12.05 -27.12
CA PHE A 21 -28.64 11.90 -27.40
C PHE A 21 -27.75 12.59 -26.38
N VAL A 22 -28.18 13.73 -25.80
CA VAL A 22 -27.43 14.46 -24.77
C VAL A 22 -27.13 13.54 -23.59
N ARG A 23 -28.13 12.81 -23.08
CA ARG A 23 -27.96 11.85 -21.98
C ARG A 23 -26.98 10.73 -22.34
N GLN A 24 -27.04 10.26 -23.59
CA GLN A 24 -26.16 9.20 -24.07
C GLN A 24 -24.71 9.68 -24.20
N VAL A 25 -24.49 10.90 -24.73
CA VAL A 25 -23.17 11.54 -24.81
C VAL A 25 -22.58 11.72 -23.41
N THR A 26 -23.34 12.24 -22.45
CA THR A 26 -22.89 12.42 -21.06
C THR A 26 -22.54 11.08 -20.40
N ALA A 27 -23.34 10.03 -20.63
CA ALA A 27 -23.05 8.70 -20.11
C ALA A 27 -21.76 8.12 -20.69
N LEU A 28 -21.52 8.28 -22.00
CA LEU A 28 -20.31 7.84 -22.66
C LEU A 28 -19.07 8.62 -22.17
N GLU A 29 -19.19 9.93 -21.97
CA GLU A 29 -18.12 10.74 -21.41
C GLU A 29 -17.77 10.31 -19.99
N ARG A 30 -18.77 10.12 -19.13
CA ARG A 30 -18.59 9.67 -17.75
C ARG A 30 -17.93 8.28 -17.72
N ARG A 31 -18.40 7.35 -18.55
CA ARG A 31 -17.82 6.00 -18.66
C ARG A 31 -16.36 6.07 -19.10
N LYS A 32 -16.03 6.88 -20.11
CA LYS A 32 -14.66 7.06 -20.58
C LYS A 32 -13.77 7.62 -19.47
N ARG A 33 -14.24 8.63 -18.74
CA ARG A 33 -13.51 9.25 -17.61
C ARG A 33 -13.20 8.23 -16.52
N ILE A 34 -14.17 7.39 -16.15
CA ILE A 34 -13.99 6.34 -15.14
C ILE A 34 -12.94 5.31 -15.59
N ILE A 35 -13.00 4.88 -16.86
CA ILE A 35 -12.03 3.92 -17.42
C ILE A 35 -10.63 4.53 -17.44
N GLU A 36 -10.50 5.80 -17.85
CA GLU A 36 -9.21 6.50 -17.87
C GLU A 36 -8.65 6.69 -16.46
N SER A 37 -9.48 7.05 -15.47
CA SER A 37 -9.03 7.14 -14.08
C SER A 37 -8.61 5.80 -13.50
N ALA A 38 -9.32 4.71 -13.83
CA ALA A 38 -8.96 3.36 -13.40
C ALA A 38 -7.65 2.88 -14.03
N LYS A 39 -7.43 3.17 -15.32
CA LYS A 39 -6.17 2.86 -16.02
C LYS A 39 -5.00 3.64 -15.44
N LEU A 40 -5.17 4.93 -15.15
CA LEU A 40 -4.14 5.74 -14.49
C LEU A 40 -3.82 5.22 -13.08
N HIS A 41 -4.83 4.77 -12.34
CA HIS A 41 -4.64 4.16 -11.02
C HIS A 41 -3.88 2.84 -11.11
N GLN A 42 -4.24 1.96 -12.05
CA GLN A 42 -3.51 0.70 -12.31
C GLN A 42 -2.07 0.95 -12.78
N GLN A 43 -1.84 1.95 -13.63
CA GLN A 43 -0.50 2.32 -14.08
C GLN A 43 0.34 2.89 -12.93
N LYS A 44 -0.24 3.67 -12.02
CA LYS A 44 0.44 4.11 -10.79
C LYS A 44 0.80 2.94 -9.90
N LEU A 45 -0.12 2.00 -9.69
CA LEU A 45 0.14 0.78 -8.92
C LEU A 45 1.26 -0.07 -9.55
N SER A 46 1.26 -0.26 -10.88
CA SER A 46 2.31 -1.02 -11.56
C SER A 46 3.64 -0.28 -11.64
N SER A 47 3.66 1.05 -11.77
CA SER A 47 4.88 1.87 -11.73
C SER A 47 5.49 1.99 -10.33
N THR A 48 4.67 1.86 -9.27
CA THR A 48 5.14 1.83 -7.88
C THR A 48 5.96 0.57 -7.58
N SER A 49 5.86 -0.50 -8.39
CA SER A 49 6.71 -1.69 -8.24
C SER A 49 8.20 -1.45 -8.53
N ARG A 50 8.59 -0.30 -9.11
CA ARG A 50 10.00 0.03 -9.40
C ARG A 50 10.33 1.52 -9.32
N VAL A 51 9.74 2.27 -8.39
CA VAL A 51 10.33 3.58 -8.05
C VAL A 51 11.58 3.28 -7.22
N ALA A 52 12.71 3.15 -7.91
CA ALA A 52 14.02 3.43 -7.32
C ALA A 52 13.91 4.84 -6.73
N SER A 53 13.69 4.91 -5.42
CA SER A 53 13.60 6.16 -4.67
C SER A 53 14.92 6.90 -4.90
N LYS A 54 14.89 8.00 -5.65
CA LYS A 54 16.04 8.90 -5.76
C LYS A 54 16.47 9.29 -4.34
N HIS A 55 17.67 8.89 -3.99
CA HIS A 55 18.28 9.11 -2.69
C HIS A 55 18.43 10.61 -2.46
N SER A 56 17.70 11.18 -1.51
CA SER A 56 18.19 12.37 -0.83
C SER A 56 19.08 11.86 0.30
N ASP A 57 20.38 12.06 0.14
CA ASP A 57 21.39 11.91 1.21
C ASP A 57 21.15 12.99 2.25
N HIS A 58 20.01 12.92 2.95
CA HIS A 58 19.79 13.76 4.12
C HIS A 58 20.72 13.26 5.22
N PRO A 59 21.55 14.13 5.82
CA PRO A 59 22.48 13.76 6.86
C PRO A 59 21.71 13.02 7.96
N LEU A 60 22.23 11.84 8.31
CA LEU A 60 21.57 10.94 9.24
C LEU A 60 21.39 11.66 10.59
N THR A 61 20.15 11.93 10.99
CA THR A 61 19.84 12.55 12.29
C THR A 61 20.56 11.81 13.41
N VAL A 62 21.33 12.48 14.25
CA VAL A 62 22.07 11.83 15.34
C VAL A 62 21.08 11.11 16.26
N ILE A 63 21.27 9.81 16.48
CA ILE A 63 20.46 8.99 17.38
C ILE A 63 21.23 8.81 18.68
N SER A 64 20.54 8.87 19.81
CA SER A 64 21.13 8.51 21.10
C SER A 64 21.71 7.09 21.06
N PRO A 65 22.98 6.88 21.45
CA PRO A 65 23.58 5.55 21.52
C PRO A 65 22.84 4.58 22.44
N LYS A 66 22.03 5.10 23.38
CA LYS A 66 21.21 4.29 24.30
C LYS A 66 20.03 3.59 23.63
N LEU A 67 19.60 4.04 22.45
CA LEU A 67 18.46 3.47 21.74
C LEU A 67 18.94 2.31 20.86
N HIS A 68 18.40 1.10 21.01
CA HIS A 68 18.84 -0.08 20.22
C HIS A 68 18.55 0.07 18.72
N TYR A 69 17.42 0.68 18.35
CA TYR A 69 17.08 0.92 16.95
C TYR A 69 16.14 2.13 16.80
N LYS A 70 16.16 2.75 15.63
CA LYS A 70 15.20 3.79 15.22
C LYS A 70 14.68 3.49 13.82
N ILE A 71 13.37 3.57 13.64
CA ILE A 71 12.70 3.46 12.35
C ILE A 71 12.20 4.85 11.94
N SER A 72 12.15 5.13 10.64
CA SER A 72 11.55 6.37 10.10
C SER A 72 10.11 6.55 10.57
N GLU A 73 9.73 7.78 10.92
CA GLU A 73 8.35 8.13 11.30
C GLU A 73 7.42 8.31 10.08
N ASP A 74 7.97 8.25 8.86
CA ASP A 74 7.20 8.32 7.61
C ASP A 74 6.22 7.14 7.51
N THR A 75 4.92 7.45 7.54
CA THR A 75 3.80 6.51 7.41
C THR A 75 3.07 6.66 6.08
N SER A 76 3.62 7.42 5.13
CA SER A 76 2.98 7.69 3.84
C SER A 76 2.83 6.45 2.97
N VAL A 77 3.72 5.47 3.12
CA VAL A 77 3.72 4.21 2.36
C VAL A 77 3.19 3.09 3.24
N TRP A 78 2.07 2.51 2.84
CA TRP A 78 1.46 1.38 3.53
C TRP A 78 0.79 0.44 2.53
N THR A 79 0.65 -0.83 2.92
CA THR A 79 -0.13 -1.84 2.22
C THR A 79 -1.00 -2.61 3.21
N LYS A 80 -1.95 -3.39 2.69
CA LYS A 80 -2.75 -4.29 3.53
C LYS A 80 -2.09 -5.67 3.58
N PRO A 81 -2.13 -6.39 4.71
CA PRO A 81 -1.49 -7.71 4.84
C PRO A 81 -1.89 -8.69 3.74
N TYR A 82 -3.18 -8.75 3.38
CA TYR A 82 -3.65 -9.68 2.35
C TYR A 82 -3.11 -9.35 0.95
N ILE A 83 -2.86 -8.07 0.65
CA ILE A 83 -2.27 -7.66 -0.64
C ILE A 83 -0.83 -8.16 -0.70
N LEU A 84 -0.07 -7.95 0.38
CA LEU A 84 1.32 -8.44 0.49
C LEU A 84 1.42 -9.96 0.27
N MET A 85 0.50 -10.73 0.85
CA MET A 85 0.43 -12.18 0.68
C MET A 85 0.08 -12.59 -0.75
N ASN A 86 -0.91 -11.93 -1.36
CA ASN A 86 -1.35 -12.23 -2.72
C ASN A 86 -0.33 -11.83 -3.80
N GLU A 87 0.48 -10.82 -3.54
CA GLU A 87 1.56 -10.39 -4.45
C GLU A 87 2.76 -11.36 -4.44
N ASN A 88 2.93 -12.15 -3.36
CA ASN A 88 4.07 -13.05 -3.17
C ASN A 88 3.63 -14.51 -2.95
N PRO A 89 2.81 -15.12 -3.83
CA PRO A 89 2.18 -16.42 -3.57
C PRO A 89 3.15 -17.61 -3.52
N ARG A 90 4.38 -17.44 -4.01
CA ARG A 90 5.43 -18.48 -4.01
C ARG A 90 6.44 -18.29 -2.87
N ASP A 91 6.33 -17.22 -2.09
CA ASP A 91 7.24 -16.96 -1.00
C ASP A 91 6.73 -17.65 0.28
N PRO A 92 7.45 -18.65 0.83
CA PRO A 92 7.04 -19.33 2.06
C PRO A 92 7.03 -18.40 3.27
N ALA A 93 7.74 -17.28 3.25
CA ALA A 93 7.76 -16.32 4.34
C ALA A 93 6.42 -15.57 4.49
N VAL A 94 5.68 -15.38 3.40
CA VAL A 94 4.35 -14.72 3.45
C VAL A 94 3.20 -15.70 3.67
N GLN A 95 3.47 -17.01 3.67
CA GLN A 95 2.44 -18.03 3.91
C GLN A 95 1.92 -17.91 5.34
N ASP A 96 0.60 -17.74 5.46
CA ASP A 96 -0.12 -17.50 6.72
C ASP A 96 0.43 -16.31 7.52
N PHE A 97 1.05 -15.35 6.83
CA PHE A 97 1.71 -14.21 7.46
C PHE A 97 0.79 -13.46 8.41
N TYR A 98 -0.43 -13.16 7.98
CA TYR A 98 -1.38 -12.40 8.80
C TYR A 98 -1.78 -13.17 10.07
N LEU A 99 -1.90 -14.49 9.98
CA LEU A 99 -2.19 -15.34 11.12
C LEU A 99 -1.02 -15.32 12.13
N LYS A 100 0.19 -15.60 11.64
CA LYS A 100 1.43 -15.59 12.44
C LYS A 100 1.68 -14.23 13.08
N LEU A 101 1.35 -13.15 12.38
CA LEU A 101 1.45 -11.79 12.90
C LEU A 101 0.51 -11.57 14.10
N ARG A 102 -0.75 -11.99 14.01
CA ARG A 102 -1.71 -11.87 15.13
C ARG A 102 -1.28 -12.69 16.33
N GLU A 103 -0.82 -13.92 16.11
CA GLU A 103 -0.30 -14.78 17.17
C GLU A 103 0.93 -14.15 17.85
N HIS A 104 1.87 -13.63 17.06
CA HIS A 104 3.05 -12.97 17.59
C HIS A 104 2.70 -11.74 18.43
N LEU A 105 1.81 -10.88 17.92
CA LEU A 105 1.37 -9.68 18.65
C LEU A 105 0.62 -10.06 19.93
N TYR A 106 -0.26 -11.06 19.88
CA TYR A 106 -0.93 -11.58 21.07
C TYR A 106 0.09 -12.07 22.10
N SER A 107 1.06 -12.88 21.67
CA SER A 107 2.09 -13.42 22.55
C SER A 107 2.93 -12.33 23.21
N ARG A 108 3.29 -11.28 22.46
CA ARG A 108 4.05 -10.14 22.99
C ARG A 108 3.26 -9.29 23.99
N LEU A 109 1.94 -9.20 23.85
CA LEU A 109 1.07 -8.42 24.72
C LEU A 109 0.60 -9.21 25.95
N SER A 110 0.29 -10.50 25.78
CA SER A 110 -0.24 -11.39 26.82
C SER A 110 0.87 -12.11 27.61
N GLY A 111 2.06 -12.27 27.03
CA GLY A 111 3.15 -13.07 27.59
C GLY A 111 2.97 -14.58 27.42
N LYS A 112 1.81 -15.03 26.92
CA LYS A 112 1.51 -16.43 26.59
C LYS A 112 2.12 -16.79 25.23
N THR A 113 3.00 -17.78 25.21
CA THR A 113 3.70 -18.24 23.99
C THR A 113 3.12 -19.52 23.40
N GLU A 114 2.39 -20.29 24.19
CA GLU A 114 1.87 -21.61 23.82
C GLU A 114 0.35 -21.65 23.87
N ASN A 115 -0.27 -22.51 23.05
CA ASN A 115 -1.72 -22.75 23.04
C ASN A 115 -2.55 -21.48 22.78
N ILE A 116 -2.16 -20.68 21.79
CA ILE A 116 -2.93 -19.50 21.35
C ILE A 116 -4.18 -19.98 20.60
N THR A 117 -5.35 -19.81 21.21
CA THR A 117 -6.63 -20.22 20.62
C THR A 117 -7.11 -19.23 19.55
N ILE A 118 -8.21 -19.53 18.88
CA ILE A 118 -8.77 -18.65 17.85
C ILE A 118 -9.34 -17.37 18.51
N GLU A 119 -9.96 -17.51 19.68
CA GLU A 119 -10.51 -16.41 20.47
C GLU A 119 -9.41 -15.45 20.92
N ASP A 120 -8.26 -15.99 21.34
CA ASP A 120 -7.07 -15.21 21.70
C ASP A 120 -6.60 -14.32 20.53
N ARG A 121 -6.61 -14.86 19.30
CA ARG A 121 -6.21 -14.12 18.10
C ARG A 121 -7.20 -13.02 17.77
N ASP A 122 -8.49 -13.25 18.02
CA ASP A 122 -9.58 -12.31 17.73
C ASP A 122 -9.61 -11.06 18.59
N LEU A 123 -8.90 -11.09 19.71
CA LEU A 123 -8.61 -9.91 20.51
C LEU A 123 -7.65 -8.94 19.79
N ILE A 124 -6.76 -9.44 18.92
CA ILE A 124 -5.82 -8.60 18.18
C ILE A 124 -6.48 -8.02 16.93
N LYS A 125 -6.61 -6.69 16.92
CA LYS A 125 -7.10 -5.89 15.79
C LYS A 125 -6.05 -4.88 15.36
N LEU A 126 -5.56 -5.00 14.13
CA LEU A 126 -4.68 -4.00 13.55
C LEU A 126 -5.47 -2.74 13.20
N ASN A 127 -4.96 -1.59 13.62
CA ASN A 127 -5.60 -0.32 13.28
C ASN A 127 -5.55 -0.10 11.76
N HIS A 128 -6.72 0.13 11.15
CA HIS A 128 -6.91 0.29 9.71
C HIS A 128 -6.47 -0.88 8.81
N ASP A 129 -6.08 -2.03 9.38
CA ASP A 129 -5.53 -3.18 8.66
C ASP A 129 -4.35 -2.81 7.73
N ARG A 130 -3.38 -2.07 8.29
CA ARG A 130 -2.23 -1.52 7.53
C ARG A 130 -0.89 -2.03 8.06
N ILE A 131 0.02 -2.27 7.11
CA ILE A 131 1.44 -2.48 7.33
C ILE A 131 2.18 -1.32 6.69
N TYR A 132 3.01 -0.61 7.46
CA TYR A 132 3.77 0.54 6.99
C TYR A 132 5.14 0.09 6.46
N SER A 133 5.52 0.61 5.30
CA SER A 133 6.85 0.38 4.71
C SER A 133 7.73 1.57 5.01
N HIS A 134 8.66 1.39 5.94
CA HIS A 134 9.58 2.44 6.34
C HIS A 134 10.85 2.39 5.49
N LYS A 135 11.29 3.57 5.03
CA LYS A 135 12.47 3.71 4.15
C LYS A 135 13.81 3.51 4.87
N VAL A 136 13.83 3.75 6.19
CA VAL A 136 15.06 3.75 6.98
C VAL A 136 14.81 3.02 8.30
N LEU A 137 15.62 1.99 8.55
CA LEU A 137 15.82 1.35 9.85
C LEU A 137 17.29 1.54 10.22
N ARG A 138 17.55 2.07 11.42
CA ARG A 138 18.90 2.18 11.98
C ARG A 138 18.97 1.32 13.23
N ILE A 139 20.04 0.54 13.33
CA ILE A 139 20.29 -0.38 14.43
C ILE A 139 21.61 0.05 15.06
N ASN A 140 21.58 0.40 16.33
CA ASN A 140 22.78 0.66 17.11
C ASN A 140 23.28 -0.69 17.65
N TYR A 141 24.26 -1.27 16.97
CA TYR A 141 24.90 -2.49 17.44
C TYR A 141 26.08 -2.13 18.35
N THR A 142 26.17 -2.77 19.52
CA THR A 142 27.31 -2.62 20.41
C THR A 142 28.45 -3.51 19.91
N THR A 143 29.50 -2.93 19.35
CA THR A 143 30.76 -3.64 19.17
C THR A 143 31.52 -3.66 20.48
N TYR A 144 31.61 -4.83 21.10
CA TYR A 144 32.56 -5.04 22.19
C TYR A 144 33.97 -5.07 21.60
N ASP A 145 34.83 -4.15 22.03
CA ASP A 145 36.26 -4.22 21.76
C ASP A 145 36.87 -5.24 22.74
N MET A 146 37.08 -6.46 22.27
CA MET A 146 37.76 -7.51 23.03
C MET A 146 39.28 -7.36 22.85
N ARG A 147 39.87 -6.34 23.47
CA ARG A 147 41.32 -6.12 23.46
C ARG A 147 41.96 -6.42 24.81
#